data_AF-A0A5N9BYR5-F1
#
_entry.id   AF-A0A5N9BYR5-F1
#
_cell.length_a   1.000
_cell.length_b   1.000
_cell.length_c   1.000
_cell.angle_alpha   90.00
_cell.angle_beta   90.00
_cell.angle_gamma   90.00
#
_symmetry.space_group_name_H-M   'P 1'
#
loop_
_entity.id
_entity.type
_entity.pdbx_description
1 polymer ?
#
loop_
_entity_poly.entity_id
_entity_poly.type
_entity_poly.pdbx_seq_one_letter_code
_entity_poly.pdbx_strand_id
1 'polypeptide(L)' 'MCGISGIIGNTWHLSQLDGMVTCQTHRGPDFNNIFINESQYVGLGHNRLSIIDLSPEANCPMQDNTG' A
#
# COMPACT_ATOMS: atom_id res chain seq x y z
N MET A 1 -6.98 10.44 -7.69
CA MET A 1 -7.58 9.97 -6.42
C MET A 1 -6.85 8.68 -6.07
N CYS A 2 -6.21 8.59 -4.90
CA CYS A 2 -5.35 7.46 -4.52
C CYS A 2 -5.99 6.06 -4.67
N GLY A 3 -5.14 5.05 -4.84
CA GLY A 3 -5.50 3.63 -4.81
C GLY A 3 -5.17 3.00 -3.45
N ILE A 4 -6.03 2.10 -2.98
CA ILE A 4 -5.83 1.34 -1.73
C ILE A 4 -6.12 -0.13 -2.04
N SER A 5 -5.24 -1.00 -1.58
CA SER A 5 -5.32 -2.44 -1.74
C SER A 5 -5.13 -3.13 -0.39
N GLY A 6 -5.81 -4.26 -0.19
CA GLY A 6 -5.67 -5.05 1.02
C GLY A 6 -5.95 -6.52 0.75
N ILE A 7 -5.14 -7.40 1.32
CA ILE A 7 -5.28 -8.86 1.24
C ILE A 7 -5.10 -9.45 2.63
N ILE A 8 -6.00 -10.36 3.02
CA ILE A 8 -6.04 -10.94 4.36
C ILE A 8 -6.22 -12.45 4.23
N GLY A 9 -5.41 -13.23 4.94
CA GLY A 9 -5.51 -14.69 5.00
C GLY A 9 -4.16 -15.36 5.13
N ASN A 10 -4.18 -16.69 5.30
CA ASN A 10 -2.97 -17.50 5.41
C ASN A 10 -2.45 -18.00 4.04
N THR A 11 -3.18 -17.71 2.96
CA THR A 11 -2.99 -18.37 1.66
C THR A 11 -3.01 -17.35 0.53
N TRP A 12 -2.05 -16.43 0.57
CA TRP A 12 -1.80 -15.50 -0.52
C TRP A 12 -0.30 -15.38 -0.78
N HIS A 13 0.05 -14.85 -1.95
CA HIS A 13 1.42 -14.61 -2.39
C HIS A 13 1.63 -13.12 -2.65
N LEU A 14 2.86 -12.65 -2.42
CA LEU A 14 3.26 -11.26 -2.65
C LEU A 14 2.86 -10.75 -4.04
N SER A 15 3.00 -11.59 -5.07
CA SER A 15 2.63 -11.26 -6.45
C SER A 15 1.16 -10.86 -6.63
N GLN A 16 0.25 -11.37 -5.79
CA GLN A 16 -1.16 -10.99 -5.84
C GLN A 16 -1.33 -9.55 -5.33
N LEU A 17 -0.67 -9.20 -4.22
CA LEU A 17 -0.71 -7.85 -3.66
C LEU A 17 -0.02 -6.84 -4.58
N ASP A 18 1.13 -7.21 -5.16
CA ASP A 18 1.82 -6.41 -6.18
C ASP A 18 0.92 -6.16 -7.39
N GLY A 19 0.19 -7.18 -7.85
CA GLY A 19 -0.77 -7.08 -8.94
C GLY A 19 -1.90 -6.09 -8.64
N MET A 20 -2.40 -6.10 -7.40
CA MET A 20 -3.44 -5.16 -6.93
C MET A 20 -2.95 -3.71 -6.92
N VAL A 21 -1.71 -3.47 -6.47
CA VAL A 21 -1.10 -2.12 -6.48
C VAL A 21 -0.81 -1.67 -7.92
N THR A 22 -0.26 -2.56 -8.74
CA THR A 22 0.13 -2.25 -10.11
C THR A 22 -1.07 -1.85 -10.98
N CYS A 23 -2.19 -2.59 -10.90
CA CYS A 23 -3.38 -2.28 -11.70
C CYS A 23 -4.04 -0.96 -11.31
N GLN A 24 -3.79 -0.47 -10.10
CA GLN A 24 -4.28 0.81 -9.58
C GLN A 24 -3.30 1.98 -9.77
N THR A 25 -2.16 1.82 -10.44
CA THR A 25 -1.13 2.88 -10.61
C THR A 25 -1.70 4.21 -11.12
N HIS A 26 -2.64 4.16 -12.06
CA HIS A 26 -3.30 5.35 -12.64
C HIS A 26 -4.04 6.22 -11.59
N ARG A 27 -4.38 5.66 -10.43
CA ARG A 27 -5.05 6.37 -9.32
C ARG A 27 -4.07 7.20 -8.48
N GLY A 28 -2.81 6.79 -8.43
CA GLY A 28 -1.75 7.44 -7.66
C GLY A 28 -0.37 7.16 -8.24
N PRO A 29 0.06 7.93 -9.25
CA PRO A 29 1.32 7.70 -9.95
C PRO A 29 2.56 8.24 -9.23
N ASP A 30 2.39 9.05 -8.18
CA ASP A 30 3.52 9.77 -7.56
C ASP A 30 4.35 8.86 -6.65
N PHE A 31 3.70 7.92 -5.95
CA PHE A 31 4.36 6.97 -5.09
C PHE A 31 3.50 5.72 -4.89
N ASN A 32 4.11 4.55 -4.74
CA ASN A 32 3.41 3.35 -4.34
C ASN A 32 4.26 2.53 -3.36
N ASN A 33 3.61 1.82 -2.45
CA ASN A 33 4.27 0.93 -1.51
C ASN A 33 3.31 -0.13 -0.96
N ILE A 34 3.91 -1.15 -0.35
CA ILE A 34 3.22 -2.25 0.30
C ILE A 34 3.70 -2.36 1.75
N PHE A 35 2.78 -2.70 2.64
CA PHE A 35 3.04 -3.13 4.01
C PHE A 35 2.58 -4.58 4.17
N ILE A 36 3.39 -5.40 4.85
CA ILE A 36 3.04 -6.78 5.19
C ILE A 36 3.36 -6.93 6.68
N ASN A 37 2.38 -7.41 7.44
CA ASN A 37 2.59 -7.64 8.86
C ASN A 37 3.50 -8.86 9.10
N GLU A 38 4.08 -8.96 10.30
CA GLU A 38 5.06 -10.00 10.63
C GLU A 38 4.53 -11.43 10.41
N SER A 39 3.25 -11.68 10.71
CA SER A 39 2.63 -13.00 10.53
C SER A 39 2.29 -13.33 9.07
N GLN A 40 2.53 -12.40 8.14
CA GLN A 40 2.14 -12.51 6.73
C GLN A 40 0.65 -12.80 6.53
N TYR A 41 -0.18 -12.49 7.53
CA TYR A 41 -1.62 -12.68 7.47
C TYR A 41 -2.31 -11.49 6.79
N VAL A 42 -1.73 -10.29 6.89
CA VAL A 42 -2.27 -9.05 6.35
C VAL A 42 -1.24 -8.38 5.46
N GLY A 43 -1.66 -8.04 4.25
CA GLY A 43 -0.93 -7.17 3.34
C GLY A 43 -1.78 -5.97 2.94
N LEU A 44 -1.19 -4.77 2.97
CA LEU A 44 -1.80 -3.52 2.54
C LEU A 44 -0.96 -2.91 1.42
N GLY A 45 -1.59 -2.29 0.45
CA GLY A 45 -0.93 -1.59 -0.65
C GLY A 45 -1.55 -0.22 -0.88
N HIS A 46 -0.75 0.74 -1.33
CA HIS A 46 -1.22 2.09 -1.60
C HIS A 46 -0.58 2.67 -2.86
N ASN A 47 -1.38 3.36 -3.68
CA ASN A 47 -0.93 4.20 -4.80
C ASN A 47 -1.30 5.65 -4.47
N ARG A 48 -0.30 6.49 -4.28
CA ARG A 48 -0.44 7.87 -3.81
C ARG A 48 -0.49 8.85 -4.97
N LEU A 49 -1.51 9.70 -4.96
CA LEU A 49 -1.53 10.98 -5.64
C LEU A 49 -1.34 12.06 -4.58
N SER A 50 -0.22 12.77 -4.64
CA SER A 50 0.25 13.72 -3.65
C SER A 50 -0.44 15.06 -3.89
N ILE A 51 -1.39 15.42 -3.02
CA ILE A 51 -2.17 16.67 -3.13
C ILE A 51 -1.97 17.55 -1.89
N ILE A 52 -2.04 16.96 -0.70
CA ILE A 52 -1.82 17.62 0.59
C ILE A 52 -0.60 16.97 1.23
N ASP A 53 0.32 17.81 1.70
CA ASP A 53 1.64 17.44 2.19
C ASP A 53 2.43 16.64 1.14
N LEU A 54 3.16 17.32 0.27
CA LEU A 54 3.88 16.68 -0.83
C LEU A 54 5.17 15.96 -0.40
N SER A 55 5.46 15.97 0.90
CA SER A 55 6.67 15.38 1.45
C SER A 55 6.64 13.84 1.36
N PRO A 56 7.81 13.18 1.22
CA PRO A 56 7.90 11.72 1.29
C PRO A 56 7.45 11.14 2.63
N GLU A 57 7.49 11.92 3.71
CA GLU A 57 7.07 11.51 5.05
C GLU A 57 5.56 11.24 5.12
N ALA A 58 4.77 11.86 4.24
CA ALA A 58 3.34 11.61 4.07
C ALA A 58 3.03 10.41 3.16
N ASN A 59 4.02 9.59 2.80
CA ASN A 59 3.79 8.38 2.02
C ASN A 59 3.04 7.32 2.83
N CYS A 60 2.20 6.56 2.12
CA CYS A 60 1.38 5.49 2.68
C CYS A 60 1.82 4.13 2.12
N PRO A 61 1.57 3.00 2.83
CA PRO A 61 0.86 2.91 4.11
C PRO A 61 1.63 3.51 5.29
N MET A 62 0.96 4.31 6.12
CA MET A 62 1.54 4.87 7.35
C MET A 62 1.61 3.79 8.42
N GLN A 63 2.67 3.84 9.23
CA GLN A 63 2.91 2.88 10.30
C GLN A 63 3.12 3.64 11.61
N ASP A 64 2.59 3.11 12.69
CA ASP A 64 2.91 3.56 14.04
C ASP A 64 3.80 2.53 14.72
N ASN A 65 4.78 3.01 15.48
CA ASN A 65 5.71 2.15 16.20
C ASN A 65 5.17 1.71 17.58
N THR A 66 4.05 2.28 18.04
CA THR A 66 3.50 2.01 19.37
C THR A 66 2.27 1.11 19.37
N GLY A 67 1.53 1.06 18.26
CA GLY A 67 0.34 0.23 18.09
C GLY A 67 -0.92 0.91 18.60
#